data_AF-A0A4Y7UJ55-F1
#
_entry.id   AF-A0A4Y7UJ55-F1
#
_cell.length_a   1.000
_cell.length_b   1.000
_cell.length_c   1.000
_cell.angle_alpha   90.00
_cell.angle_beta   90.00
_cell.angle_gamma   90.00
#
_symmetry.space_group_name_H-M   'P 1'
#
loop_
_entity.id
_entity.type
_entity.pdbx_description
1 polymer ?
#
loop_
_entity_poly.entity_id
_entity_poly.type
_entity_poly.pdbx_seq_one_letter_code
_entity_poly.pdbx_strand_id
1 'polypeptide(L)'
;MHQLIFAEKTGTPCVFAKKMYLSRSQLYNTIDIMKTLEAPIKYCKKRETFYYETPFDLELSYSFKAIIDDEAKEIFGGFSFRPILLDGTIISLL
;
A
#
# COMPACT_ATOMS: atom_id res chain seq x y z
N MET A 1 -1.33 14.34 0.59
CA MET A 1 -1.21 14.86 1.98
C MET A 1 -0.43 16.14 2.04
N HIS A 2 0.83 16.10 1.63
CA HIS A 2 1.74 17.23 1.56
C HIS A 2 1.09 18.53 1.04
N GLN A 3 0.48 18.50 -0.16
CA GLN A 3 -0.17 19.68 -0.76
C GLN A 3 -1.19 20.39 0.13
N LEU A 4 -1.98 19.66 0.91
CA LEU A 4 -2.98 20.24 1.81
C LEU A 4 -2.36 20.84 3.07
N ILE A 5 -1.27 20.25 3.57
CA ILE A 5 -0.51 20.76 4.71
C ILE A 5 0.26 22.01 4.30
N PHE A 6 0.91 21.97 3.13
CA PHE A 6 1.63 23.10 2.54
C PHE A 6 0.71 24.31 2.31
N ALA A 7 -0.46 24.07 1.71
CA ALA A 7 -1.45 25.13 1.49
C ALA A 7 -2.24 25.51 2.76
N GLU A 8 -2.02 24.82 3.88
CA GLU A 8 -2.73 25.01 5.15
C GLU A 8 -4.27 24.91 5.02
N LYS A 9 -4.73 23.99 4.16
CA LYS A 9 -6.15 23.76 3.83
C LYS A 9 -6.65 22.40 4.30
N THR A 10 -6.08 21.89 5.38
CA THR A 10 -6.44 20.55 5.91
C THR A 10 -7.80 20.55 6.61
N GLY A 11 -8.14 21.61 7.35
CA GLY A 11 -9.28 21.65 8.25
C GLY A 11 -8.99 20.91 9.57
N THR A 12 -10.03 20.71 10.38
CA THR A 12 -9.89 19.91 11.62
C THR A 12 -9.41 18.50 11.31
N PRO A 13 -8.80 17.76 12.27
CA PRO A 13 -8.32 16.40 12.03
C PRO A 13 -9.40 15.45 11.51
N CYS A 14 -10.66 15.64 11.91
CA CYS A 14 -11.77 14.85 11.39
C CYS A 14 -12.06 15.18 9.91
N VAL A 15 -12.08 16.46 9.55
CA VAL A 15 -12.27 16.90 8.15
C VAL A 15 -11.11 16.43 7.28
N PHE A 16 -9.87 16.55 7.78
CA PHE A 16 -8.69 16.13 7.04
C PHE A 16 -8.67 14.61 6.81
N ALA A 17 -9.04 13.81 7.82
CA ALA A 17 -9.14 12.36 7.69
C ALA A 17 -10.17 11.97 6.63
N LYS A 18 -11.34 12.62 6.61
CA LYS A 18 -12.37 12.41 5.59
C LYS A 18 -11.87 12.75 4.18
N LYS A 19 -11.15 13.87 4.00
CA LYS A 19 -10.53 14.26 2.72
C LYS A 19 -9.54 13.21 2.19
N MET A 20 -8.90 12.47 3.10
CA MET A 20 -7.96 11.41 2.77
C MET A 20 -8.58 10.02 2.71
N TYR A 21 -9.89 9.89 2.92
CA TYR A 21 -10.56 8.60 3.04
C TYR A 21 -9.95 7.70 4.14
N LEU A 22 -9.51 8.32 5.24
CA LEU A 22 -8.92 7.65 6.39
C LEU A 22 -9.83 7.78 7.62
N SER A 23 -9.67 6.87 8.58
CA SER A 23 -10.13 7.12 9.94
C SER A 23 -9.27 8.20 10.60
N ARG A 24 -9.78 8.81 11.68
CA ARG A 24 -9.02 9.82 12.42
C ARG A 24 -7.72 9.25 13.00
N SER A 25 -7.73 8.01 13.48
CA SER A 25 -6.52 7.35 13.98
C SER A 25 -5.51 7.09 12.86
N GLN A 26 -5.97 6.60 11.70
CA GLN A 26 -5.09 6.36 10.56
C GLN A 26 -4.46 7.64 10.03
N LEU A 27 -5.19 8.76 10.03
CA LEU A 27 -4.61 10.06 9.71
C LEU A 27 -3.41 10.39 10.62
N TYR A 28 -3.54 10.19 11.93
CA TYR A 28 -2.44 10.45 12.86
C TYR A 28 -1.27 9.49 12.64
N ASN A 29 -1.53 8.22 12.35
CA ASN A 29 -0.47 7.27 11.98
C ASN A 29 0.30 7.73 10.73
N THR A 30 -0.42 8.19 9.69
CA THR A 30 0.23 8.72 8.48
C THR A 30 1.03 9.99 8.76
N ILE A 31 0.52 10.90 9.59
CA ILE A 31 1.25 12.10 9.99
C ILE A 31 2.50 11.71 10.78
N ASP A 32 2.43 10.70 11.64
CA ASP A 32 3.56 10.22 12.41
C ASP A 32 4.65 9.65 11.50
N ILE A 33 4.26 8.85 10.49
CA ILE A 33 5.18 8.37 9.44
C ILE A 33 5.86 9.55 8.73
N MET A 34 5.12 10.60 8.36
CA MET A 34 5.72 11.79 7.74
C MET A 34 6.71 12.49 8.69
N LYS A 35 6.42 12.54 9.99
CA LYS A 35 7.36 13.09 10.99
C LYS A 35 8.61 12.23 11.15
N THR A 36 8.50 10.90 11.03
CA THR A 36 9.65 10.00 10.99
C THR A 36 10.55 10.30 9.79
N LEU A 37 9.98 10.77 8.69
CA LEU A 37 10.68 11.29 7.51
C LEU A 37 11.08 12.77 7.66
N GLU A 38 11.27 13.24 8.90
CA GLU A 38 11.72 14.58 9.26
C GLU A 38 10.78 15.72 8.83
N ALA A 39 9.53 15.43 8.45
CA ALA A 39 8.58 16.47 8.09
C ALA A 39 8.14 17.28 9.34
N PRO A 40 8.35 18.62 9.37
CA PRO A 40 8.12 19.47 10.54
C PRO A 40 6.63 19.84 10.71
N ILE A 41 5.75 18.83 10.84
CA ILE A 41 4.29 19.02 10.84
C ILE A 41 3.77 19.38 12.24
N LYS A 42 3.03 20.49 12.33
CA LYS A 42 2.28 20.91 13.54
C LYS A 42 0.81 21.15 13.22
N TYR A 43 -0.04 21.16 14.25
CA TYR A 43 -1.46 21.49 14.13
C TYR A 43 -1.78 22.78 14.88
N CYS A 44 -2.37 23.75 14.19
CA CYS A 44 -2.86 24.98 14.80
C CYS A 44 -4.36 24.86 15.10
N LYS A 45 -4.74 24.86 16.39
CA LYS A 45 -6.15 24.79 16.80
C LYS A 45 -6.95 26.02 16.36
N LYS A 46 -6.36 27.22 16.40
CA LYS A 46 -7.04 28.49 16.04
C LYS A 46 -7.35 28.58 14.54
N ARG A 47 -6.43 28.11 13.70
CA ARG A 47 -6.56 28.11 12.24
C ARG A 47 -7.22 26.84 11.70
N GLU A 48 -7.44 25.87 12.58
CA GLU A 48 -7.96 24.54 12.26
C GLU A 48 -7.23 23.90 11.07
N THR A 49 -5.90 23.88 11.12
CA THR A 49 -5.12 23.25 10.05
C THR A 49 -3.78 22.73 10.54
N PHE A 50 -3.33 21.65 9.92
CA PHE A 50 -1.94 21.24 9.90
C PHE A 50 -1.12 22.14 8.98
N TYR A 51 0.13 22.36 9.36
CA TYR A 51 1.08 23.21 8.66
C TYR A 51 2.52 22.72 8.89
N TYR A 52 3.43 23.17 8.03
CA TYR A 52 4.87 22.96 8.21
C TYR A 52 5.48 24.11 9.03
N GLU A 53 6.20 23.79 10.09
CA GLU A 53 6.87 24.81 10.93
C GLU A 53 8.06 25.46 10.22
N THR A 54 8.80 24.69 9.42
CA THR A 54 9.87 25.18 8.56
C THR A 54 9.58 24.83 7.10
N PRO A 55 10.17 25.54 6.12
CA PRO A 55 10.03 25.18 4.71
C PRO A 55 10.40 23.71 4.50
N PHE A 56 9.48 22.96 3.90
CA PHE A 56 9.61 21.54 3.69
C PHE A 56 9.00 21.20 2.33
N ASP A 57 9.76 20.44 1.54
CA ASP A 57 9.30 19.91 0.26
C ASP A 57 9.39 18.38 0.29
N LEU A 58 8.41 17.72 -0.32
CA LEU A 58 8.33 16.26 -0.33
C LEU A 58 8.64 15.74 -1.74
N GLU A 59 9.82 15.15 -1.90
CA GLU A 59 10.20 14.46 -3.13
C GLU A 59 9.88 12.96 -3.02
N LEU A 60 9.13 12.44 -4.01
CA LEU A 60 8.77 11.02 -4.09
C LEU A 60 9.19 10.44 -5.44
N SER A 61 10.18 9.55 -5.41
CA SER A 61 10.69 8.87 -6.60
C SER A 61 10.29 7.40 -6.58
N TYR A 62 9.59 6.94 -7.62
CA TYR A 62 9.17 5.55 -7.76
C TYR A 62 9.30 5.07 -9.21
N SER A 63 9.54 3.77 -9.40
CA SER A 63 9.59 3.11 -10.70
C SER A 63 8.69 1.88 -10.67
N PHE A 64 7.81 1.77 -11.65
CA PHE A 64 6.93 0.62 -11.80
C PHE A 64 7.14 -0.02 -13.17
N LYS A 65 7.23 -1.35 -13.17
CA LYS A 65 7.19 -2.17 -14.40
C LYS A 65 5.94 -3.05 -14.31
N ALA A 66 4.98 -2.82 -15.19
CA ALA A 66 3.83 -3.71 -15.31
C ALA A 66 4.31 -5.05 -15.86
N ILE A 67 4.09 -6.12 -15.09
CA ILE A 67 4.26 -7.49 -15.59
C ILE A 67 2.92 -7.85 -16.21
N ILE A 68 2.86 -7.83 -17.53
CA ILE A 68 1.73 -8.40 -18.27
C ILE A 68 2.02 -9.90 -18.33
N ASP A 69 1.17 -10.70 -17.71
CA ASP A 69 1.26 -12.16 -17.71
C ASP A 69 1.04 -12.69 -19.14
N ASP A 70 2.13 -12.83 -19.90
CA ASP A 70 2.21 -13.69 -21.09
C ASP A 70 3.25 -14.80 -20.88
N GLU A 71 3.51 -15.16 -19.62
CA GLU A 71 4.28 -16.34 -19.24
C GLU A 71 3.51 -17.20 -18.25
N ALA A 72 2.22 -17.42 -18.49
CA ALA A 72 1.56 -18.62 -18.00
C ALA A 72 2.21 -19.83 -18.69
N LYS A 73 3.38 -20.25 -18.21
CA LYS A 73 4.00 -21.52 -18.58
C LYS A 73 3.19 -22.62 -17.89
N GLU A 74 2.49 -23.41 -18.67
CA GLU A 74 1.99 -24.71 -18.20
C GLU A 74 3.20 -25.56 -17.78
N ILE A 75 3.50 -25.52 -16.49
CA ILE A 75 4.42 -26.48 -15.89
C ILE A 75 3.61 -27.73 -15.58
N PHE A 76 3.75 -28.73 -16.46
CA PHE A 76 3.35 -30.10 -16.14
C PHE A 76 4.24 -30.59 -14.99
N GLY A 77 3.72 -30.52 -13.77
CA GLY A 77 4.35 -31.09 -12.59
C GLY A 77 4.34 -32.61 -12.65
N GLY A 78 5.26 -33.17 -13.46
CA GLY A 78 5.64 -34.58 -13.53
C GLY A 78 4.52 -35.59 -13.28
N PHE A 79 4.03 -36.24 -14.33
CA PHE A 79 3.08 -37.34 -14.19
C PHE A 79 3.77 -38.56 -13.54
N SER A 80 3.78 -38.62 -12.21
CA SER A 80 4.18 -39.84 -11.49
C SER A 80 2.95 -40.74 -11.37
N PHE A 81 2.62 -41.45 -12.44
CA PHE A 81 1.87 -42.69 -12.29
C PHE A 81 2.78 -43.66 -11.53
N ARG A 82 2.61 -43.75 -10.22
CA ARG A 82 2.98 -44.96 -9.50
C ARG A 82 1.82 -45.93 -9.67
N PRO A 83 1.94 -46.96 -10.53
CA PRO A 83 0.95 -48.03 -10.50
C PRO A 83 1.03 -48.67 -9.12
N ILE A 84 0.01 -48.43 -8.29
CA ILE A 84 -0.19 -49.22 -7.08
C ILE A 84 -0.77 -50.53 -7.58
N LEU A 85 -0.01 -51.62 -7.44
CA LEU A 85 -0.56 -52.96 -7.60
C LEU A 85 -1.60 -53.16 -6.49
N LEU A 86 -2.88 -53.14 -6.85
CA LEU A 86 -3.92 -53.78 -6.08
C LEU A 86 -4.36 -55.01 -6.86
N ASP A 87 -4.04 -56.18 -6.30
CA ASP A 87 -4.51 -57.51 -6.74
C ASP A 87 -4.22 -57.90 -8.20
N GLY A 88 -3.02 -57.60 -8.67
CA GLY A 88 -2.43 -58.31 -9.82
C GLY A 88 -3.00 -57.99 -11.20
N THR A 89 -3.77 -56.91 -11.35
CA THR A 89 -4.28 -56.47 -12.66
C THR A 89 -3.74 -55.09 -13.03
N ILE A 90 -3.10 -54.95 -14.19
CA ILE A 90 -2.71 -53.65 -14.76
C ILE A 90 -3.93 -53.06 -15.47
N ILE A 91 -4.42 -51.92 -14.99
CA ILE A 91 -5.43 -51.12 -15.67
C ILE A 91 -4.71 -50.07 -16.52
N SER A 92 -4.76 -50.23 -17.84
CA SER A 92 -4.42 -49.18 -18.80
C SER A 92 -5.66 -48.33 -19.03
N LEU A 93 -5.69 -47.10 -18.51
CA LEU A 93 -6.70 -46.11 -18.88
C LEU A 93 -6.15 -45.26 -20.02
N LEU A 94 -6.69 -45.51 -21.22
CA LEU A 94 -6.60 -44.64 -22.40
C LEU A 94 -7.26 -43.29 -22.14
#